data_AF-A0A2X1KIY6-F1
#
_entry.id   AF-A0A2X1KIY6-F1
#
_cell.length_a   1.000
_cell.length_b   1.000
_cell.length_c   1.000
_cell.angle_alpha   90.00
_cell.angle_beta   90.00
_cell.angle_gamma   90.00
#
_symmetry.space_group_name_H-M   'P 1'
#
loop_
_entity.id
_entity.type
_entity.pdbx_description
1 polymer ?
#
loop_
_entity_poly.entity_id
_entity_poly.type
_entity_poly.pdbx_seq_one_letter_code
_entity_poly.pdbx_strand_id
1 'polypeptide(L)'
;MCAQWIWGRIVSLYEQAASYDGEITRPKEPNWTAWANDVRTMRMLDGRTHRQICEMFGRLQRDSFWVKNIMSPAKLREKWDELVIRLGRSPAQRCVNHISEPDTEIPPGFRG
;
A
#
# COMPACT_ATOMS: atom_id res chain seq x y z
N MET A 1 14.24 -8.82 -6.60
CA MET A 1 13.26 -7.99 -7.35
C MET A 1 11.96 -7.87 -6.53
N CYS A 2 11.22 -6.74 -6.52
CA CYS A 2 9.99 -6.62 -5.68
C CYS A 2 8.96 -7.72 -6.01
N ALA A 3 8.85 -8.17 -7.26
CA ALA A 3 7.98 -9.28 -7.64
C ALA A 3 8.31 -10.60 -6.89
N GLN A 4 9.58 -10.96 -6.77
CA GLN A 4 10.00 -12.16 -6.02
C GLN A 4 9.75 -12.02 -4.53
N TRP A 5 9.96 -10.82 -3.97
CA TRP A 5 9.71 -10.56 -2.56
C TRP A 5 8.21 -10.68 -2.21
N ILE A 6 7.36 -10.11 -3.08
CA ILE A 6 5.89 -10.26 -2.98
C ILE A 6 5.52 -11.74 -3.06
N TRP A 7 6.07 -12.49 -4.02
CA TRP A 7 5.74 -13.90 -4.20
C TRP A 7 6.07 -14.74 -2.96
N GLY A 8 7.28 -14.58 -2.40
CA GLY A 8 7.65 -15.29 -1.17
C GLY A 8 6.71 -14.99 0.00
N ARG A 9 6.18 -13.77 0.07
CA ARG A 9 5.16 -13.40 1.05
C ARG A 9 3.80 -14.04 0.81
N ILE A 10 3.39 -14.18 -0.45
CA ILE A 10 2.14 -14.87 -0.80
C ILE A 10 2.23 -16.37 -0.48
N VAL A 11 3.33 -17.02 -0.85
CA VAL A 11 3.54 -18.45 -0.54
C VAL A 11 3.41 -18.70 0.96
N SER A 12 4.09 -17.88 1.78
CA SER A 12 4.02 -17.98 3.25
C SER A 12 2.59 -17.82 3.80
N LEU A 13 1.76 -16.97 3.17
CA LEU A 13 0.37 -16.78 3.58
C LEU A 13 -0.50 -18.00 3.27
N TYR A 14 -0.30 -18.63 2.12
CA TYR A 14 -1.01 -19.86 1.76
C TYR A 14 -0.64 -21.02 2.67
N GLU A 15 0.65 -21.15 3.03
CA GLU A 15 1.10 -22.15 4.01
C GLU A 15 0.43 -21.93 5.38
N GLN A 16 0.33 -20.67 5.82
CA GLN A 16 -0.38 -20.34 7.06
C GLN A 16 -1.89 -20.60 6.94
N ALA A 17 -2.54 -20.19 5.85
CA ALA A 17 -3.98 -20.39 5.65
C ALA A 17 -4.38 -21.87 5.57
N ALA A 18 -3.53 -22.71 4.99
CA ALA A 18 -3.77 -24.14 4.88
C ALA A 18 -3.87 -24.87 6.23
N SER A 19 -3.31 -24.30 7.29
CA SER A 19 -3.44 -24.83 8.65
C SER A 19 -4.83 -24.62 9.27
N TYR A 20 -5.67 -23.75 8.69
CA TYR A 20 -6.98 -23.38 9.25
C TYR A 20 -8.17 -24.13 8.64
N ASP A 21 -8.04 -24.71 7.44
CA ASP A 21 -9.20 -25.30 6.72
C ASP A 21 -8.93 -26.73 6.18
N GLY A 22 -7.78 -27.34 6.48
CA GLY A 22 -7.47 -28.72 6.08
C GLY A 22 -7.18 -28.92 4.58
N GLU A 23 -7.46 -27.94 3.72
CA GLU A 23 -7.04 -27.92 2.31
C GLU A 23 -5.82 -27.01 2.08
N ILE A 24 -4.68 -27.64 1.78
CA ILE A 24 -3.48 -26.94 1.30
C ILE A 24 -3.66 -26.62 -0.19
N THR A 25 -4.28 -25.49 -0.50
CA THR A 25 -4.27 -24.96 -1.88
C THR A 25 -2.98 -24.17 -2.10
N ARG A 26 -1.93 -24.80 -2.62
CA ARG A 26 -0.72 -24.06 -3.00
C ARG A 26 -1.06 -23.08 -4.13
N PRO A 27 -0.60 -21.82 -4.06
CA PRO A 27 -0.84 -20.88 -5.14
C PRO A 27 -0.14 -21.37 -6.39
N LYS A 28 -0.84 -21.33 -7.54
CA LYS A 28 -0.20 -21.54 -8.84
C LYS A 28 0.88 -20.50 -9.03
N GLU A 29 2.01 -20.93 -9.58
CA GLU A 29 3.11 -20.04 -9.89
C GLU A 29 2.59 -18.83 -10.69
N PRO A 30 3.00 -17.61 -10.29
CA PRO A 30 2.53 -16.43 -10.94
C PRO A 30 3.21 -16.34 -12.30
N ASN A 31 2.56 -15.66 -13.25
CA ASN A 31 3.26 -15.27 -14.45
C ASN A 31 4.28 -14.17 -14.10
N TRP A 32 5.55 -14.57 -13.98
CA TRP A 32 6.66 -13.68 -13.62
C TRP A 32 6.77 -12.48 -14.57
N THR A 33 6.50 -12.69 -15.86
CA THR A 33 6.47 -11.63 -16.87
C THR A 33 5.34 -10.64 -16.61
N ALA A 34 4.13 -11.14 -16.31
CA ALA A 34 2.99 -10.29 -15.96
C ALA A 34 3.28 -9.49 -14.68
N TRP A 35 3.80 -10.13 -13.64
CA TRP A 35 4.16 -9.46 -12.40
C TRP A 35 5.24 -8.39 -12.57
N ALA A 36 6.28 -8.67 -13.37
CA ALA A 36 7.30 -7.70 -13.69
C ALA A 36 6.71 -6.50 -14.47
N ASN A 37 5.81 -6.77 -15.42
CA ASN A 37 5.08 -5.75 -16.17
C ASN A 37 4.18 -4.91 -15.27
N ASP A 38 3.40 -5.52 -14.37
CA ASP A 38 2.55 -4.81 -13.42
C ASP A 38 3.37 -3.88 -12.53
N VAL A 39 4.48 -4.39 -11.96
CA VAL A 39 5.38 -3.58 -11.14
C VAL A 39 6.00 -2.45 -11.96
N ARG A 40 6.44 -2.70 -13.19
CA ARG A 40 6.94 -1.65 -14.10
C ARG A 40 5.86 -0.61 -14.37
N THR A 41 4.62 -1.04 -14.57
CA THR A 41 3.48 -0.19 -14.85
C THR A 41 3.14 0.68 -13.63
N MET A 42 3.17 0.11 -12.42
CA MET A 42 3.01 0.89 -11.19
C MET A 42 4.11 1.94 -11.01
N ARG A 43 5.33 1.66 -11.48
CA ARG A 43 6.43 2.64 -11.44
C ARG A 43 6.33 3.72 -12.50
N MET A 44 6.03 3.33 -13.74
CA MET A 44 6.07 4.21 -14.90
C MET A 44 4.78 5.00 -15.07
N LEU A 45 3.62 4.36 -14.89
CA LEU A 45 2.31 5.00 -15.06
C LEU A 45 1.81 5.63 -13.77
N ASP A 46 1.86 4.89 -12.65
CA ASP A 46 1.32 5.40 -11.38
C ASP A 46 2.35 6.22 -10.58
N GLY A 47 3.61 6.32 -11.05
CA GLY A 47 4.67 7.07 -10.39
C GLY A 47 5.12 6.50 -9.03
N ARG A 48 4.80 5.23 -8.74
CA ARG A 48 5.07 4.62 -7.42
C ARG A 48 6.48 4.06 -7.36
N THR A 49 7.12 4.10 -6.20
CA THR A 49 8.46 3.50 -6.03
C THR A 49 8.36 2.04 -5.60
N HIS A 50 9.40 1.24 -5.89
CA HIS A 50 9.49 -0.14 -5.38
C HIS A 50 9.30 -0.21 -3.86
N ARG A 51 9.86 0.76 -3.13
CA ARG A 51 9.70 0.85 -1.67
C ARG A 51 8.24 1.00 -1.28
N GLN A 52 7.49 1.92 -1.89
CA GLN A 52 6.06 2.09 -1.61
C GLN A 52 5.26 0.83 -1.94
N ILE A 53 5.54 0.18 -3.06
CA ILE A 53 4.84 -1.06 -3.45
C ILE A 53 5.07 -2.16 -2.41
N CYS A 54 6.33 -2.41 -2.07
CA CYS A 54 6.71 -3.44 -1.11
C CYS A 54 6.23 -3.08 0.32
N GLU A 55 6.24 -1.80 0.73
CA GLU A 55 5.70 -1.32 2.01
C GLU A 55 4.18 -1.49 2.10
N MET A 56 3.45 -1.18 1.03
CA MET A 56 2.01 -1.36 1.00
C MET A 56 1.63 -2.84 1.07
N PHE A 57 2.44 -3.70 0.45
CA PHE A 57 2.32 -5.14 0.62
C PHE A 57 2.56 -5.60 2.07
N GLY A 58 3.53 -5.01 2.77
CA GLY A 58 3.72 -5.30 4.19
C GLY A 58 2.53 -4.88 5.06
N ARG A 59 1.86 -3.76 4.70
CA ARG A 59 0.69 -3.26 5.42
C ARG A 59 -0.56 -4.10 5.19
N LEU A 60 -0.84 -4.50 3.95
CA LEU A 60 -1.98 -5.38 3.67
C LEU A 60 -1.83 -6.76 4.32
N GLN A 61 -0.61 -7.24 4.57
CA GLN A 61 -0.39 -8.48 5.32
C GLN A 61 -0.88 -8.41 6.76
N ARG A 62 -0.95 -7.22 7.36
CA ARG A 62 -1.51 -7.05 8.70
C ARG A 62 -3.03 -7.10 8.73
N ASP A 63 -3.66 -6.95 7.57
CA ASP A 63 -5.11 -6.92 7.44
C ASP A 63 -5.61 -8.21 6.79
N SER A 64 -6.28 -9.05 7.59
CA SER A 64 -6.75 -10.36 7.13
C SER A 64 -7.78 -10.28 5.98
N PHE A 65 -8.41 -9.14 5.75
CA PHE A 65 -9.34 -8.96 4.65
C PHE A 65 -8.60 -8.66 3.34
N TRP A 66 -7.64 -7.73 3.39
CA TRP A 66 -6.87 -7.34 2.21
C TRP A 66 -5.85 -8.38 1.78
N VAL A 67 -5.25 -9.10 2.73
CA VAL A 67 -4.28 -10.15 2.43
C VAL A 67 -4.85 -11.29 1.56
N LYS A 68 -6.14 -11.60 1.76
CA LYS A 68 -6.88 -12.61 0.97
C LYS A 68 -7.34 -12.08 -0.38
N ASN A 69 -7.65 -10.79 -0.46
CA ASN A 69 -8.10 -10.15 -1.70
C ASN A 69 -6.94 -9.80 -2.63
N ILE A 70 -5.81 -9.33 -2.09
CA ILE A 70 -4.69 -8.77 -2.83
C ILE A 70 -3.51 -9.75 -2.84
N MET A 71 -3.52 -10.63 -3.85
CA MET A 71 -2.51 -11.67 -4.03
C MET A 71 -1.71 -11.49 -5.34
N SER A 72 -1.74 -10.29 -5.92
CA SER A 72 -0.95 -9.98 -7.11
C SER A 72 -0.69 -8.48 -7.21
N PRO A 73 0.41 -8.07 -7.85
CA PRO A 73 0.68 -6.65 -8.12
C PRO A 73 -0.41 -5.99 -8.99
N ALA A 74 -1.07 -6.73 -9.89
CA ALA A 74 -2.23 -6.24 -10.63
C ALA A 74 -3.41 -5.87 -9.71
N LYS A 75 -3.83 -6.78 -8.82
CA LYS A 75 -4.93 -6.49 -7.87
C LYS A 75 -4.55 -5.40 -6.88
N LEU A 76 -3.30 -5.39 -6.43
CA LEU A 76 -2.76 -4.33 -5.58
C LEU A 76 -2.90 -2.97 -6.24
N ARG A 77 -2.61 -2.88 -7.55
CA ARG A 77 -2.75 -1.66 -8.33
C ARG A 77 -4.21 -1.24 -8.44
N GLU A 78 -5.10 -2.17 -8.75
CA GLU A 78 -6.55 -1.92 -8.90
C GLU A 78 -7.16 -1.36 -7.62
N LYS A 79 -6.81 -1.93 -6.47
CA LYS A 79 -7.32 -1.53 -5.15
C LYS A 79 -6.42 -0.53 -4.42
N TRP A 80 -5.42 0.03 -5.10
CA TRP A 80 -4.42 0.88 -4.46
C TRP A 80 -5.02 2.10 -3.78
N ASP A 81 -5.99 2.76 -4.42
CA ASP A 81 -6.61 3.97 -3.87
C ASP A 81 -7.35 3.68 -2.55
N GLU A 82 -8.17 2.62 -2.53
CA GLU A 82 -8.84 2.14 -1.32
C GLU A 82 -7.84 1.78 -0.22
N LEU A 83 -6.75 1.10 -0.57
CA LEU A 83 -5.68 0.76 0.36
C LEU A 83 -4.98 2.00 0.91
N VAL A 84 -4.74 3.02 0.09
CA VAL A 84 -4.17 4.30 0.57
C VAL A 84 -5.13 5.01 1.52
N ILE A 85 -6.43 5.01 1.25
CA ILE A 85 -7.41 5.63 2.17
C ILE A 85 -7.48 4.84 3.49
N ARG A 86 -7.46 3.51 3.42
CA ARG A 86 -7.62 2.61 4.58
C ARG A 86 -6.34 2.46 5.41
N LEU A 87 -5.23 2.13 4.75
CA LEU A 87 -3.92 1.83 5.36
C LEU A 87 -2.98 3.04 5.34
N GLY A 88 -3.15 3.99 4.42
CA GLY A 88 -2.39 5.25 4.39
C GLY A 88 -2.71 6.18 5.56
N ARG A 89 -3.72 5.87 6.38
CA ARG A 89 -3.85 6.36 7.75
C ARG A 89 -2.79 5.70 8.65
N SER A 90 -1.52 6.01 8.46
CA SER A 90 -0.56 6.02 9.57
C SER A 90 0.17 7.36 9.56
N PRO A 91 0.56 7.88 10.74
CA PRO A 91 0.69 9.31 11.00
C PRO A 91 1.99 9.90 10.44
N ALA A 92 2.07 10.10 9.13
CA ALA A 92 3.02 10.97 8.45
C ALA A 92 2.53 11.03 6.99
N GLN A 93 1.98 12.10 6.43
CA GLN A 93 2.16 13.52 6.66
C GLN A 93 0.80 14.19 6.48
N ARG A 94 0.25 14.76 7.54
CA ARG A 94 -0.28 16.11 7.36
C ARG A 94 0.93 17.01 7.45
N CYS A 95 1.47 17.47 6.33
CA CYS A 95 2.22 18.72 6.34
C CYS A 95 1.21 19.84 6.63
N VAL A 96 0.80 19.98 7.90
CA VAL A 96 0.11 21.19 8.40
C VAL A 96 1.12 22.34 8.54
N ASN A 97 2.41 22.13 8.28
CA ASN A 97 3.45 23.14 8.46
C ASN A 97 3.52 24.20 7.33
N HIS A 98 2.39 24.49 6.66
CA HIS A 98 2.25 25.72 5.87
C HIS A 98 0.96 26.44 6.27
N ILE A 99 0.77 26.63 7.58
CA ILE A 99 -0.04 27.75 8.05
C ILE A 99 0.92 28.95 7.96
N SER A 100 0.76 29.79 6.94
CA SER A 100 1.37 31.11 6.94
C SER A 100 0.94 31.81 8.24
N GLU A 101 1.89 32.42 8.94
CA GLU A 101 1.64 33.18 10.17
C GLU A 101 0.36 34.02 10.04
N PRO A 102 -0.56 33.99 11.03
CA PRO A 102 -1.62 34.98 11.07
C PRO A 102 -0.98 36.33 11.35
N ASP A 103 -1.07 37.22 10.36
CA ASP A 103 -0.67 38.62 10.45
C ASP A 103 -1.38 39.26 11.65
N THR A 104 -0.63 39.49 12.73
CA THR A 104 -1.11 40.07 13.99
C THR A 104 -1.06 41.60 13.97
N GLU A 105 -1.21 42.24 12.81
CA GLU A 105 -1.31 43.70 12.75
C GLU A 105 -2.76 44.14 13.00
N ILE A 106 -3.09 44.37 14.28
CA ILE A 106 -4.34 44.99 14.68
C ILE A 106 -4.27 46.49 14.31
N PRO A 107 -5.18 47.03 13.47
CA PRO A 107 -5.15 48.44 13.10
C PRO A 107 -5.47 49.34 14.30
N PRO A 108 -4.80 50.51 14.44
CA PRO A 108 -5.01 51.42 15.55
C PRO A 108 -6.43 52.02 15.47
N GLY A 109 -7.28 51.66 16.43
CA GLY A 109 -8.68 52.11 16.50
C GLY A 109 -9.59 51.21 17.35
N PHE A 110 -9.15 49.98 17.64
CA PHE A 110 -9.89 48.99 18.44
C PHE A 110 -9.44 48.90 19.91
N ARG A 111 -8.94 50.00 20.49
CA ARG A 111 -8.65 50.06 21.93
C ARG A 111 -9.68 50.97 22.59
N GLY A 112 -10.75 50.34 23.10
CA GLY A 112 -11.70 50.97 24.02
C GLY A 112 -11.07 51.24 25.39
#